data_AF-A0A1F7MT82-F1
#
_entry.id   AF-A0A1F7MT82-F1
#
_cell.length_a   1.000
_cell.length_b   1.000
_cell.length_c   1.000
_cell.angle_alpha   90.00
_cell.angle_beta   90.00
_cell.angle_gamma   90.00
#
_symmetry.space_group_name_H-M   'P 1'
#
loop_
_entity.id
_entity.type
_entity.pdbx_description
1 polymer ?
#
loop_
_entity_poly.entity_id
_entity_poly.type
_entity_poly.pdbx_seq_one_letter_code
_entity_poly.pdbx_strand_id
1 'polypeptide(L)'
;MNWSVVWRAKPSEDIKIWPRHKGSRLDPRVPPEEKGFQDRVLIDATRPYHWAPRDIWGADGVGKGIPLKFPPTSRPRSDTALRVNQRWSEFGIQPTSRYIGKPEGIFKRWWEDAEIIAARDLTIMP
;
A
#
# COMPACT_ATOMS: atom_id res chain seq x y z
N MET A 1 3.62 -6.03 -0.58
CA MET A 1 2.50 -6.98 -0.65
C MET A 1 2.04 -7.39 0.75
N ASN A 2 2.92 -7.97 1.58
CA ASN A 2 2.57 -8.53 2.90
C ASN A 2 1.78 -7.57 3.81
N TRP A 3 2.20 -6.31 3.92
CA TRP A 3 1.52 -5.33 4.75
C TRP A 3 0.05 -5.11 4.35
N SER A 4 -0.24 -4.98 3.05
CA SER A 4 -1.63 -4.76 2.60
C SER A 4 -2.54 -5.94 2.95
N VAL A 5 -2.05 -7.17 2.80
CA VAL A 5 -2.83 -8.38 3.13
C VAL A 5 -3.12 -8.44 4.63
N VAL A 6 -2.10 -8.25 5.47
CA VAL A 6 -2.23 -8.35 6.94
C VAL A 6 -3.13 -7.26 7.52
N TRP A 7 -3.13 -6.06 6.94
CA TRP A 7 -3.82 -4.90 7.53
C TRP A 7 -5.16 -4.55 6.88
N ARG A 8 -5.46 -5.05 5.68
CA ARG A 8 -6.68 -4.65 4.94
C ARG A 8 -7.63 -5.80 4.66
N ALA A 9 -7.12 -7.02 4.52
CA ALA A 9 -7.99 -8.15 4.24
C ALA A 9 -8.69 -8.58 5.52
N LYS A 10 -10.02 -8.50 5.54
CA LYS A 10 -10.85 -9.12 6.56
C LYS A 10 -11.05 -10.60 6.18
N PRO A 11 -10.47 -11.57 6.93
CA PRO A 11 -10.42 -12.96 6.48
C PRO A 11 -11.77 -13.59 6.17
N SER A 12 -12.82 -13.19 6.90
CA SER A 12 -14.17 -13.72 6.73
C SER A 12 -14.85 -13.27 5.42
N GLU A 13 -14.37 -12.20 4.79
CA GLU A 13 -15.04 -11.56 3.65
C GLU A 13 -14.14 -11.53 2.42
N ASP A 14 -12.86 -11.22 2.59
CA ASP A 14 -11.95 -10.86 1.49
C ASP A 14 -11.11 -12.03 0.96
N ILE A 15 -11.17 -13.19 1.61
CA ILE A 15 -10.49 -14.41 1.16
C ILE A 15 -11.52 -15.32 0.49
N LYS A 16 -11.41 -15.45 -0.83
CA LYS A 16 -12.25 -16.37 -1.61
C LYS A 16 -11.42 -17.54 -2.07
N ILE A 17 -11.88 -18.75 -1.74
CA ILE A 17 -11.27 -20.00 -2.17
C ILE A 17 -12.23 -20.68 -3.12
N TRP A 18 -11.79 -20.92 -4.35
CA TRP A 18 -12.52 -21.75 -5.30
C TRP A 18 -11.80 -23.08 -5.47
N PRO A 19 -12.45 -24.19 -5.08
CA PRO A 19 -11.80 -25.48 -5.14
C PRO A 19 -11.69 -26.00 -6.57
N ARG A 20 -10.78 -26.95 -6.77
CA ARG A 20 -10.74 -27.84 -7.96
C ARG A 20 -10.74 -27.11 -9.32
N HIS A 21 -9.99 -26.03 -9.44
CA HIS A 21 -9.77 -25.35 -10.71
C HIS A 21 -8.64 -25.99 -11.51
N LYS A 22 -8.67 -25.83 -12.84
CA LYS A 22 -7.55 -26.30 -13.68
C LYS A 22 -6.25 -25.60 -13.26
N GLY A 23 -5.24 -26.40 -12.96
CA GLY A 23 -3.97 -25.98 -12.39
C GLY A 23 -2.79 -26.67 -13.07
N SER A 24 -1.59 -26.37 -12.57
CA SER A 24 -0.38 -27.04 -13.01
C SER A 24 -0.36 -28.48 -12.51
N ARG A 25 0.08 -29.41 -13.36
CA ARG A 25 0.37 -30.80 -12.94
C ARG A 25 1.67 -30.92 -12.14
N LEU A 26 2.46 -29.85 -12.06
CA LEU A 26 3.75 -29.84 -11.37
C LEU A 26 3.66 -29.43 -9.90
N ASP A 27 2.51 -28.96 -9.42
CA ASP A 27 2.36 -28.55 -8.02
C ASP A 27 2.53 -29.77 -7.09
N PRO A 28 3.58 -29.82 -6.25
CA PRO A 28 3.87 -30.98 -5.43
C PRO A 28 2.88 -31.15 -4.27
N ARG A 29 2.11 -30.11 -3.91
CA ARG A 29 1.12 -30.15 -2.83
C ARG A 29 -0.14 -30.91 -3.20
N VAL A 30 -0.44 -31.03 -4.50
CA VAL A 30 -1.62 -31.74 -4.99
C VAL A 30 -1.35 -33.25 -5.01
N PRO A 31 -2.23 -34.09 -4.45
CA PRO A 31 -2.12 -35.55 -4.53
C PRO A 31 -1.93 -36.04 -5.98
N PRO A 32 -1.21 -37.15 -6.21
CA PRO A 32 -1.00 -37.72 -7.55
C PRO A 32 -2.29 -37.93 -8.34
N GLU A 33 -3.36 -38.36 -7.67
CA GLU A 33 -4.67 -38.68 -8.25
C GLU A 33 -5.45 -37.42 -8.68
N GLU A 34 -5.08 -36.25 -8.14
CA GLU A 34 -5.77 -34.97 -8.36
C GLU A 34 -4.96 -34.00 -9.22
N LYS A 35 -3.82 -34.44 -9.78
CA LYS A 35 -2.92 -33.59 -10.57
C LYS A 35 -3.65 -32.88 -11.71
N GLY A 36 -3.37 -31.59 -11.85
CA GLY A 36 -4.01 -30.73 -12.82
C GLY A 36 -5.26 -30.03 -12.29
N PHE A 37 -5.67 -30.33 -11.05
CA PHE A 37 -6.63 -29.54 -10.29
C PHE A 37 -5.97 -28.91 -9.06
N GLN A 38 -6.32 -27.66 -8.78
CA GLN A 38 -5.80 -26.86 -7.68
C GLN A 38 -6.89 -25.92 -7.17
N ASP A 39 -6.87 -25.64 -5.87
CA ASP A 39 -7.68 -24.56 -5.33
C ASP A 39 -7.06 -23.21 -5.72
N ARG A 40 -7.92 -22.25 -6.06
CA ARG A 40 -7.51 -20.86 -6.32
C ARG A 40 -7.91 -20.01 -5.15
N VAL A 41 -7.00 -19.13 -4.73
CA VAL A 41 -7.27 -18.13 -3.71
C VAL A 41 -7.22 -16.74 -4.34
N LEU A 42 -8.25 -15.94 -4.07
CA LEU A 42 -8.22 -14.49 -4.22
C LEU A 42 -8.20 -13.87 -2.84
N ILE A 43 -7.26 -12.97 -2.61
CA ILE A 43 -7.18 -12.16 -1.40
C ILE A 43 -7.42 -10.72 -1.83
N ASP A 44 -8.58 -10.17 -1.48
CA ASP A 44 -8.86 -8.76 -1.70
C ASP A 44 -8.20 -7.91 -0.61
N ALA A 45 -7.00 -7.42 -0.90
CA ALA A 45 -6.27 -6.47 -0.06
C ALA A 45 -6.40 -5.02 -0.58
N THR A 46 -7.46 -4.73 -1.34
CA THR A 46 -7.72 -3.38 -1.84
C THR A 46 -8.26 -2.48 -0.72
N ARG A 47 -8.35 -1.18 -1.01
CA ARG A 47 -9.07 -0.27 -0.13
C ARG A 47 -10.57 -0.45 -0.42
N PRO A 48 -11.43 -0.56 0.61
CA PRO A 48 -12.88 -0.54 0.39
C PRO A 48 -13.30 0.80 -0.26
N TYR A 49 -13.63 0.76 -1.55
CA TYR A 49 -14.01 1.94 -2.33
C TYR A 49 -15.39 2.51 -1.93
N HIS A 50 -16.22 1.70 -1.28
CA HIS A 50 -17.54 2.11 -0.81
C HIS A 50 -17.49 2.97 0.45
N TRP A 51 -16.33 3.11 1.09
CA TRP A 51 -16.19 3.99 2.23
C TRP A 51 -15.72 5.37 1.80
N ALA A 52 -16.55 6.38 2.05
CA ALA A 52 -16.13 7.77 1.98
C ALA A 52 -14.89 8.00 2.87
N PRO A 53 -13.93 8.86 2.45
CA PRO A 53 -12.82 9.26 3.32
C PRO A 53 -13.35 9.77 4.66
N ARG A 54 -12.75 9.32 5.77
CA ARG A 54 -13.08 9.76 7.12
C ARG A 54 -11.85 10.32 7.82
N ASP A 55 -12.05 11.35 8.62
CA ASP A 55 -11.05 12.01 9.49
C ASP A 55 -10.45 11.07 10.54
N ILE A 56 -11.21 10.05 10.96
CA ILE A 56 -10.81 9.06 11.98
C ILE A 56 -9.72 8.07 11.52
N TRP A 57 -9.36 8.04 10.23
CA TRP A 57 -8.41 7.05 9.67
C TRP A 57 -6.97 7.55 9.55
N GLY A 58 -6.62 8.65 10.23
CA GLY A 58 -5.24 9.06 10.36
C GLY A 58 -4.40 8.01 11.09
N ALA A 59 -3.12 7.85 10.72
CA ALA A 59 -2.17 6.98 11.45
C ALA A 59 -2.08 7.35 12.94
N ASP A 60 -2.44 8.59 13.27
CA ASP A 60 -2.22 9.20 14.59
C ASP A 60 -3.53 9.49 15.35
N GLY A 61 -4.65 8.86 14.95
CA GLY A 61 -5.94 8.95 15.64
C GLY A 61 -6.95 9.96 15.07
N VAL A 62 -8.08 10.08 15.77
CA VAL A 62 -9.23 10.94 15.44
C VAL A 62 -8.83 12.42 15.49
N GLY A 63 -9.22 13.20 14.47
CA GLY A 63 -9.07 14.67 14.48
C GLY A 63 -7.69 15.21 14.07
N LYS A 64 -6.83 14.39 13.44
CA LYS A 64 -5.47 14.80 13.01
C LYS A 64 -5.39 15.31 11.55
N GLY A 65 -6.54 15.57 10.93
CA GLY A 65 -6.65 16.03 9.54
C GLY A 65 -6.98 14.93 8.53
N ILE A 66 -7.12 15.29 7.25
CA ILE A 66 -7.45 14.35 6.16
C ILE A 66 -6.27 13.39 5.94
N PRO A 67 -6.43 12.08 6.10
CA PRO A 67 -5.35 11.12 5.83
C PRO A 67 -4.96 11.19 4.35
N LEU A 68 -3.69 11.47 4.07
CA LEU A 68 -3.19 11.63 2.71
C LEU A 68 -3.41 10.39 1.84
N LYS A 69 -3.34 9.19 2.45
CA LYS A 69 -3.68 7.89 1.84
C LYS A 69 -4.27 6.98 2.92
N PHE A 70 -5.22 6.14 2.53
CA PHE A 70 -5.56 4.95 3.30
C PHE A 70 -4.85 3.75 2.67
N PRO A 71 -4.26 2.88 3.49
CA PRO A 71 -3.90 3.05 4.90
C PRO A 71 -2.89 4.17 5.11
N PRO A 72 -2.84 4.74 6.32
CA PRO A 72 -2.10 5.96 6.58
C PRO A 72 -0.61 5.70 6.45
N THR A 73 -0.03 6.23 5.38
CA THR A 73 1.42 6.31 5.22
C THR A 73 1.85 7.68 5.72
N SER A 74 2.65 7.71 6.79
CA SER A 74 3.33 8.93 7.20
C SER A 74 4.35 9.30 6.12
N ARG A 75 4.00 10.27 5.27
CA ARG A 75 4.90 10.86 4.29
C ARG A 75 5.39 12.20 4.86
N PRO A 76 6.72 12.41 5.04
CA PRO A 76 7.23 13.73 5.36
C PRO A 76 6.94 14.71 4.21
N ARG A 77 6.77 16.01 4.52
CA ARG A 77 6.65 17.05 3.48
C ARG A 77 7.85 17.00 2.52
N SER A 78 7.61 17.40 1.28
CA SER A 78 8.61 17.27 0.21
C SER A 78 9.90 18.06 0.52
N ASP A 79 9.77 19.23 1.15
CA ASP A 79 10.91 20.07 1.58
C ASP A 79 11.81 19.35 2.60
N THR A 80 11.21 18.66 3.56
CA THR A 80 11.90 17.89 4.59
C THR A 80 12.61 16.70 3.98
N ALA A 81 11.95 15.98 3.06
CA ALA A 81 12.55 14.86 2.33
C ALA A 81 13.76 15.31 1.47
N LEU A 82 13.65 16.44 0.77
CA LEU A 82 14.72 17.01 -0.04
C LEU A 82 15.94 17.41 0.81
N ARG A 83 15.70 18.13 1.92
CA ARG A 83 16.76 18.55 2.84
C ARG A 83 17.52 17.37 3.45
N VAL A 84 16.80 16.32 3.82
CA VAL A 84 17.41 15.09 4.37
C VAL A 84 18.25 14.39 3.30
N ASN A 85 17.75 14.28 2.07
CA ASN A 85 18.48 13.66 0.96
C ASN A 85 19.78 14.41 0.63
N GLN A 86 19.75 15.75 0.61
CA GLN A 86 20.95 16.57 0.37
C GLN A 86 22.06 16.37 1.41
N ARG A 87 21.69 15.99 2.64
CA ARG A 87 22.59 15.89 3.79
C ARG A 87 22.95 14.46 4.15
N TRP A 88 22.54 13.47 3.36
CA TRP A 88 22.73 12.05 3.66
C TRP A 88 24.20 11.68 3.86
N SER A 89 25.09 12.32 3.08
CA SER A 89 26.55 12.19 3.20
C SER A 89 27.10 12.73 4.53
N GLU A 90 26.49 13.75 5.11
CA GLU A 90 26.89 14.30 6.42
C GLU A 90 26.67 13.30 7.56
N PHE A 91 25.73 12.36 7.39
CA PHE A 91 25.41 11.31 8.36
C PHE A 91 26.20 10.01 8.13
N GLY A 92 27.12 9.98 7.16
CA GLY A 92 27.86 8.78 6.78
C GLY A 92 26.98 7.70 6.11
N ILE A 93 25.78 8.07 5.64
CA ILE A 93 24.85 7.13 5.00
C ILE A 93 25.01 7.24 3.48
N GLN A 94 25.16 6.10 2.81
CA GLN A 94 25.25 6.05 1.35
C GLN A 94 23.85 6.16 0.73
N PRO A 95 23.65 7.02 -0.28
CA PRO A 95 22.39 7.08 -1.00
C PRO A 95 22.08 5.72 -1.66
N THR A 96 20.88 5.20 -1.46
CA THR A 96 20.46 3.98 -2.16
C THR A 96 19.77 4.35 -3.48
N SER A 97 19.99 3.56 -4.52
CA SER A 97 19.37 3.80 -5.84
C SER A 97 17.86 3.52 -5.87
N ARG A 98 17.31 2.85 -4.85
CA ARG A 98 15.93 2.32 -4.86
C ARG A 98 15.00 2.86 -3.77
N TYR A 99 15.50 3.57 -2.76
CA TYR A 99 14.66 4.17 -1.72
C TYR A 99 15.12 5.59 -1.39
N ILE A 100 14.14 6.50 -1.26
CA ILE A 100 14.27 7.93 -0.92
C ILE A 100 15.56 8.54 -1.48
N GLY A 101 15.55 8.92 -2.76
CA GLY A 101 16.76 9.51 -3.32
C GLY A 101 16.67 10.17 -4.69
N LYS A 102 15.69 9.81 -5.52
CA LYS A 102 15.63 10.28 -6.92
C LYS A 102 14.20 10.57 -7.42
N PRO A 103 13.95 11.70 -8.11
CA PRO A 103 12.67 12.08 -8.72
C PRO A 103 12.14 11.10 -9.77
N GLU A 104 12.93 10.13 -10.22
CA GLU A 104 12.61 9.27 -11.36
C GLU A 104 12.11 7.87 -10.93
N GLY A 105 12.10 7.56 -9.63
CA GLY A 105 11.74 6.24 -9.10
C GLY A 105 10.23 5.99 -8.90
N ILE A 106 9.89 4.83 -8.30
CA ILE A 106 8.49 4.46 -7.98
C ILE A 106 7.78 5.48 -7.06
N PHE A 107 8.56 6.25 -6.30
CA PHE A 107 8.09 7.32 -5.43
C PHE A 107 8.25 8.72 -6.05
N LYS A 108 8.30 8.85 -7.39
CA LYS A 108 8.44 10.15 -8.06
C LYS A 108 7.44 11.23 -7.61
N ARG A 109 6.20 10.82 -7.31
CA ARG A 109 5.14 11.70 -6.80
C ARG A 109 5.33 12.12 -5.32
N TRP A 110 6.34 11.57 -4.63
CA TRP A 110 6.68 11.92 -3.26
C TRP A 110 7.60 13.15 -3.15
N TRP A 111 8.05 13.69 -4.28
CA TRP A 111 8.90 14.89 -4.34
C TRP A 111 8.13 16.20 -4.50
N GLU A 112 6.81 16.13 -4.71
CA GLU A 112 5.94 17.29 -4.83
C GLU A 112 4.74 17.16 -3.89
N ASP A 113 4.36 18.28 -3.26
CA ASP A 113 3.20 18.32 -2.35
C ASP A 113 1.85 18.34 -3.11
N ALA A 114 1.83 18.09 -4.44
CA ALA A 114 0.63 18.14 -5.26
C ALA A 114 -0.52 17.25 -4.73
N GLU A 115 -0.20 16.02 -4.28
CA GLU A 115 -1.21 15.13 -3.66
C GLU A 115 -1.69 15.65 -2.29
N ILE A 116 -0.83 16.35 -1.53
CA ILE A 116 -1.17 16.96 -0.23
C ILE A 116 -2.11 18.14 -0.43
N ILE A 117 -1.81 18.99 -1.41
CA ILE A 117 -2.64 20.13 -1.80
C ILE A 117 -4.00 19.63 -2.28
N ALA A 118 -4.02 18.66 -3.19
CA ALA A 118 -5.28 18.08 -3.69
C ALA A 118 -6.12 17.46 -2.57
N ALA A 119 -5.50 16.75 -1.61
CA ALA A 119 -6.21 16.15 -0.49
C ALA A 119 -6.73 17.17 0.53
N ARG A 120 -6.02 18.27 0.75
CA ARG A 120 -6.47 19.38 1.61
C ARG A 120 -7.73 20.04 1.03
N ASP A 121 -7.79 20.15 -0.29
CA ASP A 121 -8.84 20.86 -1.00
C ASP A 121 -10.01 19.91 -1.38
N LEU A 122 -9.96 18.63 -1.01
CA LEU A 122 -11.08 17.70 -1.12
C LEU A 122 -12.20 18.12 -0.15
N THR A 123 -13.26 18.71 -0.70
CA THR A 123 -14.54 18.81 0.00
C THR A 123 -15.17 17.42 0.09
N ILE A 124 -15.33 16.92 1.32
CA ILE A 124 -16.09 15.69 1.57
C ILE A 124 -17.56 16.04 1.33
N MET A 125 -18.13 15.55 0.23
CA MET A 125 -19.57 15.67 0.01
C MET A 125 -20.30 14.77 1.04
N PRO A 126 -21.38 15.26 1.65
CA PRO A 126 -22.10 14.57 2.72
C PRO A 126 -22.70 13.23 2.29
#